data_AF-A0A920M8Q5-F1
#
_entry.id   AF-A0A920M8Q5-F1
#
_cell.length_a   1.000
_cell.length_b   1.000
_cell.length_c   1.000
_cell.angle_alpha   90.00
_cell.angle_beta   90.00
_cell.angle_gamma   90.00
#
_symmetry.space_group_name_H-M   'P 1'
#
loop_
_entity.id
_entity.type
_entity.pdbx_description
1 polymer ?
#
loop_
_entity_poly.entity_id
_entity_poly.type
_entity_poly.pdbx_seq_one_letter_code
_entity_poly.pdbx_strand_id
1 'polypeptide(L)'
;MKYFQCCNQIQLFLNKSTVPLGTAKRLQEDMARTDVHIVSNPEFLSEGNAIRDFLEPSRIVIGSNSREHSERVAKLYSKLDAPILMSSWESAELIKHTANAFLAMKLTFVNEIATLCEMTGADIKDVTDGIGYDPRIGSDYMNAGPGWGGSFFPKR
;
A
#
# COMPACT_ATOMS: atom_id res chain seq x y z
N MET A 1 7.12 26.29 -8.82
CA MET A 1 6.29 25.28 -9.54
C MET A 1 6.29 25.56 -11.04
N LYS A 2 7.36 25.18 -11.75
CA LYS A 2 7.56 25.45 -13.20
C LYS A 2 7.39 24.20 -14.09
N TYR A 3 6.51 23.26 -13.72
CA TYR A 3 6.44 21.95 -14.40
C TYR A 3 5.20 21.69 -15.29
N PHE A 4 4.24 22.61 -15.40
CA PHE A 4 2.95 22.31 -16.06
C PHE A 4 2.58 23.22 -17.23
N GLN A 5 3.57 23.66 -18.03
CA GLN A 5 3.34 24.57 -19.15
C GLN A 5 3.61 23.89 -20.50
N CYS A 6 2.80 22.88 -20.83
CA CYS A 6 2.54 22.46 -22.21
C CYS A 6 1.32 21.53 -22.25
N CYS A 7 0.58 21.56 -23.36
CA CYS A 7 -0.52 20.68 -23.79
C CYS A 7 -1.97 21.12 -23.48
N ASN A 8 -2.70 21.47 -24.55
CA ASN A 8 -4.17 21.50 -24.68
C ASN A 8 -4.81 20.10 -24.61
N GLN A 9 -4.26 19.17 -23.84
CA GLN A 9 -4.74 17.80 -23.70
C GLN A 9 -4.93 17.45 -22.23
N ILE A 10 -5.94 16.64 -21.94
CA ILE A 10 -6.22 16.13 -20.58
C ILE A 10 -5.02 15.35 -20.06
N GLN A 11 -4.40 15.84 -18.99
CA GLN A 11 -3.24 15.25 -18.31
C GLN A 11 -3.67 14.52 -17.05
N LEU A 12 -3.06 13.37 -16.77
CA LEU A 12 -3.28 12.63 -15.53
C LEU A 12 -2.02 12.70 -14.68
N PHE A 13 -2.15 13.22 -13.46
CA PHE A 13 -1.07 13.26 -12.49
C PHE A 13 -1.22 12.08 -11.53
N LEU A 14 -0.30 11.12 -11.63
CA LEU A 14 -0.31 9.92 -10.80
C LEU A 14 0.45 10.18 -9.49
N ASN A 15 -0.26 10.13 -8.37
CA ASN A 15 0.37 10.13 -7.06
C ASN A 15 0.68 8.70 -6.62
N LYS A 16 1.95 8.30 -6.75
CA LYS A 16 2.45 6.99 -6.30
C LYS A 16 2.77 6.92 -4.80
N SER A 17 3.06 8.06 -4.19
CA SER A 17 3.60 8.15 -2.85
C SER A 17 2.58 7.76 -1.78
N THR A 18 3.07 7.28 -0.64
CA THR A 18 2.26 7.21 0.58
C THR A 18 2.03 8.63 1.10
N VAL A 19 0.83 9.14 0.90
CA VAL A 19 0.43 10.49 1.30
C VAL A 19 -0.67 10.45 2.36
N PRO A 20 -0.82 11.48 3.21
CA PRO A 20 -1.94 11.58 4.14
C PRO A 20 -3.31 11.49 3.46
N LEU A 21 -4.34 11.07 4.21
CA LEU A 21 -5.72 11.04 3.71
C LEU A 21 -6.20 12.43 3.26
N GLY A 22 -6.86 12.47 2.11
CA GLY A 22 -7.38 13.68 1.49
C GLY A 22 -6.36 14.46 0.65
N THR A 23 -5.12 13.94 0.50
CA THR A 23 -4.07 14.66 -0.24
C THR A 23 -4.44 14.82 -1.71
N ALA A 24 -4.93 13.76 -2.38
CA ALA A 24 -5.31 13.84 -3.78
C ALA A 24 -6.45 14.85 -4.01
N LYS A 25 -7.44 14.89 -3.12
CA LYS A 25 -8.53 15.88 -3.15
C LYS A 25 -7.99 17.30 -3.02
N ARG A 26 -7.16 17.54 -2.00
CA ARG A 26 -6.55 18.86 -1.77
C ARG A 26 -5.68 19.29 -2.94
N LEU A 27 -4.87 18.39 -3.50
CA LEU A 27 -4.04 18.69 -4.67
C LEU A 27 -4.90 19.07 -5.88
N GLN A 28 -6.02 18.38 -6.10
CA GLN A 28 -6.94 18.71 -7.19
C GLN A 28 -7.57 20.10 -7.00
N GLU A 29 -8.00 20.42 -5.77
CA GLU A 29 -8.59 21.72 -5.41
C GLU A 29 -7.56 22.85 -5.52
N ASP A 30 -6.36 22.67 -4.96
CA ASP A 30 -5.26 23.65 -4.94
C ASP A 30 -4.72 23.94 -6.36
N MET A 31 -4.77 22.95 -7.26
CA MET A 31 -4.35 23.15 -8.66
C MET A 31 -5.29 24.07 -9.45
N ALA A 32 -6.58 24.12 -9.11
CA ALA A 32 -7.60 24.92 -9.79
C ALA A 32 -7.57 24.84 -11.34
N ARG A 33 -7.22 23.66 -11.88
CA ARG A 33 -7.11 23.39 -13.31
C ARG A 33 -8.09 22.31 -13.75
N THR A 34 -8.68 22.49 -14.93
CA THR A 34 -9.65 21.56 -15.53
C THR A 34 -9.01 20.58 -16.51
N ASP A 35 -7.75 20.81 -16.89
CA ASP A 35 -7.01 20.00 -17.86
C ASP A 35 -6.04 19.01 -17.20
N VAL A 36 -5.93 19.02 -15.86
CA VAL A 36 -5.11 18.07 -15.10
C VAL A 36 -5.95 17.41 -14.01
N HIS A 37 -5.93 16.08 -13.98
CA HIS A 37 -6.64 15.28 -12.99
C HIS A 37 -5.70 14.44 -12.15
N ILE A 38 -5.91 14.47 -10.84
CA ILE A 38 -5.15 13.65 -9.89
C ILE A 38 -5.70 12.22 -9.86
N VAL A 39 -4.82 11.24 -9.90
CA VAL A 39 -5.14 9.84 -9.64
C VAL A 39 -4.20 9.33 -8.57
N SER A 40 -4.77 8.82 -7.47
CA SER A 40 -4.00 8.13 -6.43
C SER A 40 -3.71 6.71 -6.90
N ASN A 41 -2.46 6.27 -6.81
CA ASN A 41 -2.10 4.91 -7.19
C ASN A 41 -1.03 4.42 -6.22
N PRO A 42 -1.35 4.12 -4.96
CA PRO A 42 -0.31 3.76 -3.99
C PRO A 42 0.52 2.55 -4.44
N GLU A 43 1.78 2.49 -4.01
CA GLU A 43 2.64 1.32 -4.22
C GLU A 43 2.65 0.38 -3.00
N PHE A 44 2.92 -0.90 -3.24
CA PHE A 44 2.96 -1.93 -2.19
C PHE A 44 4.23 -2.77 -2.28
N LEU A 45 5.36 -2.09 -2.44
CA LEU A 45 6.68 -2.71 -2.49
C LEU A 45 7.17 -3.03 -1.07
N SER A 46 7.84 -4.16 -0.92
CA SER A 46 8.54 -4.56 0.29
C SER A 46 10.05 -4.37 0.15
N GLU A 47 10.71 -4.02 1.26
CA GLU A 47 12.17 -3.88 1.27
C GLU A 47 12.83 -5.23 0.94
N GLY A 48 13.79 -5.23 0.02
CA GLY A 48 14.47 -6.43 -0.47
C GLY A 48 13.81 -7.15 -1.65
N ASN A 49 12.52 -6.93 -1.92
CA ASN A 49 11.79 -7.58 -3.03
C ASN A 49 11.15 -6.60 -4.03
N ALA A 50 11.50 -5.31 -3.95
CA ALA A 50 10.85 -4.24 -4.72
C ALA A 50 10.72 -4.49 -6.24
N ILE A 51 11.72 -5.11 -6.88
CA ILE A 51 11.66 -5.47 -8.31
C ILE A 51 10.55 -6.49 -8.56
N ARG A 52 10.51 -7.57 -7.76
CA ARG A 52 9.52 -8.62 -7.89
C ARG A 52 8.12 -8.10 -7.58
N ASP A 53 7.97 -7.35 -6.50
CA ASP A 53 6.69 -6.78 -6.09
C ASP A 53 6.12 -5.81 -7.13
N PHE A 54 6.98 -5.17 -7.92
CA PHE A 54 6.58 -4.31 -9.02
C PHE A 54 6.15 -5.11 -10.26
N LEU A 55 6.87 -6.20 -10.60
CA LEU A 55 6.61 -7.03 -11.78
C LEU A 55 5.46 -8.04 -11.58
N GLU A 56 5.27 -8.51 -10.36
CA GLU A 56 4.27 -9.51 -9.95
C GLU A 56 3.45 -8.99 -8.75
N PRO A 57 2.74 -7.85 -8.88
CA PRO A 57 2.03 -7.28 -7.75
C PRO A 57 0.83 -8.13 -7.36
N SER A 58 0.59 -8.30 -6.05
CA SER A 58 -0.61 -8.99 -5.55
C SER A 58 -1.92 -8.29 -5.91
N ARG A 59 -1.87 -6.96 -6.10
CA ARG A 59 -2.95 -6.12 -6.63
C ARG A 59 -2.43 -4.74 -7.01
N ILE A 60 -3.21 -4.04 -7.83
CA ILE A 60 -2.97 -2.64 -8.21
C ILE A 60 -4.17 -1.81 -7.76
N VAL A 61 -3.93 -0.77 -6.96
CA VAL A 61 -4.99 0.11 -6.44
C VAL A 61 -4.97 1.44 -7.19
N ILE A 62 -6.11 1.89 -7.70
CA ILE A 62 -6.27 3.13 -8.45
C ILE A 62 -7.44 3.92 -7.86
N GLY A 63 -7.16 5.07 -7.27
CA GLY A 63 -8.12 6.00 -6.69
C GLY A 63 -8.37 7.20 -7.57
N SER A 64 -9.61 7.44 -7.99
CA SER A 64 -10.04 8.67 -8.67
C SER A 64 -11.51 8.95 -8.43
N ASN A 65 -11.93 10.20 -8.58
CA ASN A 65 -13.34 10.57 -8.67
C ASN A 65 -13.94 10.35 -10.08
N SER A 66 -13.12 9.99 -11.05
CA SER A 66 -13.52 9.70 -12.43
C SER A 66 -13.17 8.26 -12.80
N ARG A 67 -14.20 7.51 -13.20
CA ARG A 67 -14.04 6.15 -13.71
C ARG A 67 -13.20 6.13 -15.00
N GLU A 68 -13.41 7.10 -15.88
CA GLU A 68 -12.65 7.22 -17.14
C GLU A 68 -11.15 7.39 -16.86
N HIS A 69 -10.78 8.25 -15.91
CA HIS A 69 -9.38 8.45 -15.54
C HIS A 69 -8.79 7.19 -14.92
N SER A 70 -9.55 6.50 -14.06
CA SER A 70 -9.13 5.21 -13.48
C SER A 70 -8.88 4.15 -14.56
N GLU A 71 -9.77 4.04 -15.55
CA GLU A 71 -9.63 3.09 -16.67
C GLU A 71 -8.44 3.44 -17.58
N ARG A 72 -8.17 4.73 -17.82
CA ARG A 72 -6.98 5.17 -18.57
C ARG A 72 -5.68 4.77 -17.86
N VAL A 73 -5.63 4.89 -16.54
CA VAL A 73 -4.47 4.48 -15.73
C VAL A 73 -4.35 2.97 -15.67
N ALA A 74 -5.46 2.24 -15.54
CA ALA A 74 -5.47 0.77 -15.56
C ALA A 74 -4.87 0.18 -16.84
N LYS A 75 -5.07 0.83 -18.00
CA LYS A 75 -4.47 0.40 -19.27
C LYS A 75 -2.93 0.40 -19.24
N LEU A 76 -2.30 1.22 -18.40
CA LEU A 76 -0.84 1.20 -18.21
C LEU A 76 -0.35 -0.14 -17.64
N TYR A 77 -1.22 -0.83 -16.89
CA TYR A 77 -0.94 -2.09 -16.24
C TYR A 77 -1.47 -3.32 -16.99
N SER A 78 -1.96 -3.14 -18.23
CA SER A 78 -2.58 -4.21 -19.04
C SER A 78 -1.70 -5.44 -19.30
N LYS A 79 -0.39 -5.34 -19.08
CA LYS A 79 0.57 -6.43 -19.24
C LYS A 79 0.92 -7.16 -17.94
N LEU A 80 0.45 -6.66 -16.79
CA LEU A 80 0.68 -7.29 -15.49
C LEU A 80 -0.49 -8.21 -15.18
N ASP A 81 -0.19 -9.42 -14.72
CA ASP A 81 -1.20 -10.38 -14.24
C ASP A 81 -1.52 -10.09 -12.77
N ALA A 82 -2.31 -9.04 -12.54
CA ALA A 82 -2.69 -8.62 -11.20
C ALA A 82 -4.11 -8.04 -11.17
N PRO A 83 -4.90 -8.30 -10.12
CA PRO A 83 -6.20 -7.70 -9.96
C PRO A 83 -6.08 -6.18 -9.80
N ILE A 84 -6.92 -5.43 -10.53
CA ILE A 84 -7.00 -3.97 -10.45
C ILE A 84 -8.22 -3.59 -9.62
N LEU A 85 -7.98 -2.85 -8.53
CA LEU A 85 -9.00 -2.27 -7.68
C LEU A 85 -9.13 -0.78 -7.98
N MET A 86 -10.26 -0.38 -8.57
CA MET A 86 -10.62 1.02 -8.76
C MET A 86 -11.48 1.51 -7.58
N SER A 87 -11.15 2.65 -7.01
CA SER A 87 -11.84 3.23 -5.84
C SER A 87 -11.87 4.76 -5.88
N SER A 88 -12.42 5.39 -4.82
CA SER A 88 -12.20 6.83 -4.60
C SER A 88 -10.75 7.13 -4.22
N TRP A 89 -10.38 8.41 -4.22
CA TRP A 89 -9.09 8.88 -3.71
C TRP A 89 -8.87 8.48 -2.26
N GLU A 90 -9.84 8.77 -1.40
CA GLU A 90 -9.76 8.54 0.04
C GLU A 90 -9.60 7.06 0.35
N SER A 91 -10.34 6.19 -0.36
CA SER A 91 -10.20 4.75 -0.22
C SER A 91 -8.82 4.26 -0.66
N ALA A 92 -8.28 4.74 -1.78
CA ALA A 92 -6.96 4.32 -2.24
C ALA A 92 -5.85 4.73 -1.25
N GLU A 93 -5.89 5.97 -0.77
CA GLU A 93 -4.95 6.47 0.25
C GLU A 93 -5.08 5.66 1.55
N LEU A 94 -6.32 5.38 1.99
CA LEU A 94 -6.58 4.62 3.21
C LEU A 94 -6.11 3.17 3.10
N ILE A 95 -6.34 2.49 1.97
CA ILE A 95 -5.89 1.12 1.74
C ILE A 95 -4.37 1.01 1.96
N LYS A 96 -3.58 2.00 1.53
CA LYS A 96 -2.13 2.01 1.75
C LYS A 96 -1.77 2.08 3.22
N HIS A 97 -2.37 3.03 3.95
CA HIS A 97 -2.12 3.20 5.38
C HIS A 97 -2.57 1.98 6.18
N THR A 98 -3.77 1.48 5.93
CA THR A 98 -4.32 0.32 6.63
C THR A 98 -3.49 -0.94 6.35
N ALA A 99 -3.06 -1.18 5.12
CA ALA A 99 -2.20 -2.33 4.80
C ALA A 99 -0.88 -2.28 5.57
N ASN A 100 -0.18 -1.14 5.54
CA ASN A 100 1.08 -0.98 6.27
C ASN A 100 0.88 -1.10 7.80
N ALA A 101 -0.16 -0.48 8.35
CA ALA A 101 -0.47 -0.56 9.77
C ALA A 101 -0.80 -1.98 10.22
N PHE A 102 -1.55 -2.73 9.41
CA PHE A 102 -1.91 -4.11 9.71
C PHE A 102 -0.69 -5.04 9.72
N LEU A 103 0.23 -4.87 8.77
CA LEU A 103 1.49 -5.64 8.75
C LEU A 103 2.37 -5.33 9.97
N ALA A 104 2.48 -4.04 10.35
CA ALA A 104 3.19 -3.66 11.57
C ALA A 104 2.55 -4.26 12.82
N MET A 105 1.22 -4.26 12.90
CA MET A 105 0.47 -4.88 13.99
C MET A 105 0.72 -6.39 14.09
N LYS A 106 0.71 -7.13 12.96
CA LYS A 106 1.03 -8.57 12.95
C LYS A 106 2.41 -8.84 13.53
N LEU A 107 3.42 -8.07 13.11
CA LEU A 107 4.79 -8.23 13.60
C LEU A 107 4.92 -7.89 15.09
N THR A 108 4.30 -6.79 15.53
CA THR A 108 4.26 -6.44 16.97
C THR A 108 3.60 -7.54 17.78
N PHE A 109 2.45 -8.06 17.33
CA PHE A 109 1.75 -9.14 17.99
C PHE A 109 2.65 -10.38 18.14
N VAL A 110 3.32 -10.80 17.07
CA VAL A 110 4.22 -11.96 17.10
C VAL A 110 5.39 -11.75 18.07
N ASN A 111 5.96 -10.55 18.13
CA ASN A 111 7.03 -10.24 19.08
C ASN A 111 6.56 -10.31 20.54
N GLU A 112 5.35 -9.83 20.85
CA GLU A 112 4.79 -9.98 22.20
C GLU A 112 4.54 -11.46 22.56
N ILE A 113 4.07 -12.27 21.61
CA ILE A 113 3.93 -13.71 21.82
C ILE A 113 5.29 -14.38 22.02
N ALA A 114 6.35 -13.94 21.34
CA ALA A 114 7.71 -14.46 21.55
C ALA A 114 8.18 -14.22 23.00
N THR A 115 7.95 -13.03 23.55
CA THR A 115 8.25 -12.73 24.96
C THR A 115 7.51 -13.68 25.92
N LEU A 116 6.24 -13.99 25.63
CA LEU A 116 5.48 -14.97 26.43
C LEU A 116 6.04 -16.39 26.29
N CYS A 117 6.52 -16.76 25.10
CA CYS A 117 7.17 -18.05 24.87
C CYS A 117 8.45 -18.18 25.71
N GLU A 118 9.26 -17.12 25.80
CA GLU A 118 10.46 -17.08 26.67
C GLU A 118 10.12 -17.29 28.15
N MET A 119 9.00 -16.74 28.62
CA MET A 119 8.55 -16.88 30.02
C MET A 119 7.99 -18.26 30.34
N THR A 120 7.48 -18.98 29.35
CA THR A 120 6.75 -20.25 29.53
C THR A 120 7.54 -21.48 29.07
N GLY A 121 8.61 -21.28 28.29
CA GLY A 121 9.38 -22.36 27.66
C GLY A 121 8.76 -22.89 26.37
N ALA A 122 7.75 -22.21 25.80
CA ALA A 122 7.20 -22.55 24.49
C ALA A 122 8.16 -22.13 23.36
N ASP A 123 8.04 -22.78 22.20
CA ASP A 123 8.76 -22.38 20.97
C ASP A 123 7.87 -21.46 20.12
N ILE A 124 8.36 -20.26 19.82
CA ILE A 124 7.61 -19.27 19.03
C ILE A 124 7.28 -19.79 17.63
N LYS A 125 8.15 -20.59 17.02
CA LYS A 125 7.95 -21.14 15.68
C LYS A 125 6.81 -22.16 15.69
N ASP A 126 6.76 -23.02 16.71
CA ASP A 126 5.66 -23.99 16.87
C ASP A 126 4.32 -23.25 17.04
N VAL A 127 4.31 -22.14 17.79
CA VAL A 127 3.12 -21.30 17.98
C VAL A 127 2.69 -20.61 16.69
N THR A 128 3.61 -19.97 15.96
CA THR A 128 3.29 -19.26 14.72
C THR A 128 2.89 -20.20 13.59
N ASP A 129 3.53 -21.37 13.48
CA ASP A 129 3.14 -22.42 12.53
C ASP A 129 1.75 -22.95 12.90
N GLY A 130 1.51 -23.21 14.19
CA GLY A 130 0.23 -23.69 14.71
C GLY A 130 -0.95 -22.79 14.36
N ILE A 131 -0.83 -21.46 14.58
CA ILE A 131 -1.89 -20.51 14.21
C ILE A 131 -1.92 -20.20 12.71
N GLY A 132 -0.78 -20.33 12.02
CA GLY A 132 -0.64 -20.06 10.59
C GLY A 132 -1.39 -21.05 9.70
N TYR A 133 -1.65 -22.27 10.19
CA TYR A 133 -2.51 -23.24 9.50
C TYR A 133 -3.96 -22.79 9.39
N ASP A 134 -4.40 -21.83 10.20
CA ASP A 134 -5.73 -21.24 10.07
C ASP A 134 -5.74 -20.24 8.89
N PRO A 135 -6.50 -20.52 7.80
CA PRO A 135 -6.53 -19.65 6.62
C PRO A 135 -7.11 -18.26 6.89
N ARG A 136 -7.77 -18.05 8.03
CA ARG A 136 -8.26 -16.72 8.46
C ARG A 136 -7.12 -15.84 9.00
N ILE A 137 -6.00 -16.44 9.42
CA ILE A 137 -4.82 -15.76 9.98
C ILE A 137 -3.70 -15.68 8.94
N GLY A 138 -3.41 -16.82 8.30
CA GLY A 138 -2.32 -16.97 7.33
C GLY A 138 -0.93 -16.98 7.97
N SER A 139 0.02 -17.61 7.26
CA SER A 139 1.40 -17.83 7.72
C SER A 139 2.36 -16.66 7.42
N ASP A 140 1.99 -15.73 6.54
CA ASP A 140 2.88 -14.65 6.11
C ASP A 140 3.02 -13.56 7.18
N TYR A 141 4.18 -12.90 7.23
CA TYR A 141 4.51 -11.85 8.22
C TYR A 141 4.38 -12.32 9.69
N MET A 142 4.80 -13.56 9.97
CA MET A 142 4.74 -14.19 11.30
C MET A 142 6.11 -14.52 11.90
N ASN A 143 7.20 -13.96 11.37
CA ASN A 143 8.54 -14.21 11.91
C ASN A 143 8.86 -13.24 13.04
N ALA A 144 9.10 -13.76 14.24
CA ALA A 144 9.61 -12.98 15.37
C ALA A 144 11.04 -12.50 15.11
N GLY A 145 11.39 -11.31 15.60
CA GLY A 145 12.72 -10.71 15.41
C GLY A 145 12.95 -9.53 16.35
N PRO A 146 14.11 -8.85 16.29
CA PRO A 146 14.51 -7.78 17.23
C PRO A 146 13.70 -6.47 17.14
N GLY A 147 12.45 -6.53 16.67
CA GLY A 147 11.61 -5.38 16.31
C GLY A 147 11.63 -5.09 14.81
N TRP A 148 10.65 -4.32 14.34
CA TRP A 148 10.55 -3.88 12.94
C TRP A 148 11.04 -2.44 12.77
N GLY A 149 11.71 -2.15 11.65
CA GLY A 149 12.20 -0.84 11.25
C GLY A 149 12.17 -0.70 9.72
N GLY A 150 12.20 0.54 9.21
CA GLY A 150 12.10 0.84 7.78
C GLY A 150 11.45 2.20 7.54
N SER A 151 11.64 2.78 6.36
CA SER A 151 11.25 4.19 6.07
C SER A 151 9.73 4.45 6.11
N PHE A 152 8.92 3.39 6.14
CA PHE A 152 7.47 3.38 5.91
C PHE A 152 6.61 2.95 7.10
N PHE A 153 7.22 2.63 8.24
CA PHE A 153 6.52 2.40 9.50
C PHE A 153 6.74 3.60 10.43
N PRO A 154 5.80 3.90 11.35
CA PRO A 154 5.45 5.27 11.73
C PRO A 154 6.68 6.11 12.04
N LYS A 155 6.94 7.06 11.14
CA LYS A 155 7.60 8.30 11.56
C LYS A 155 6.56 9.03 12.40
N ARG A 156 6.98 9.43 13.60
CA ARG A 156 6.18 10.25 14.52
C ARG A 156 5.45 11.38 13.80
#